data_AF-A0AAP0SDB2-F1
#
_entry.id   AF-A0AAP0SDB2-F1
#
_cell.length_a   1.000
_cell.length_b   1.000
_cell.length_c   1.000
_cell.angle_alpha   90.00
_cell.angle_beta   90.00
_cell.angle_gamma   90.00
#
_symmetry.space_group_name_H-M   'P 1'
#
loop_
_entity.id
_entity.type
_entity.pdbx_description
1 polymer ?
#
loop_
_entity_poly.entity_id
_entity_poly.type
_entity_poly.pdbx_seq_one_letter_code
_entity_poly.pdbx_strand_id
1 'polypeptide(L)'
;MGFSCWGKKKRLGVLVGFTENAHNNARLAFRSHNESEDSINRKNFLKLLTFLAKHNEEVDKVVLKSPPKNLKVIAHGIQKQIVRCAASATIDMILDDLGHDLFSVLVDESRDISTKEQMAVMSRFVNKKGCVVERFLCLVYVSNTTALSLKEAINSLFTRHNLSVSSLRGQDYDGASNMSGEFNGLKSLIMKENPCAFYVHCFAHQLQSALIAVTKYHN
;
A
#
# COMPACT_ATOMS: atom_id res chain seq x y z
N MET A 1 30.43 -28.03 -1.24
CA MET A 1 30.56 -27.43 -2.59
C MET A 1 29.77 -26.13 -2.56
N GLY A 2 30.30 -24.94 -2.30
CA GLY A 2 31.49 -24.29 -2.82
C GLY A 2 31.05 -22.97 -3.46
N PHE A 3 30.69 -21.96 -2.65
CA PHE A 3 30.38 -20.60 -3.12
C PHE A 3 31.70 -19.88 -3.46
N SER A 4 32.09 -19.88 -4.72
CA SER A 4 33.31 -19.18 -5.17
C SER A 4 33.16 -18.62 -6.58
N CYS A 5 32.33 -17.58 -6.78
CA CYS A 5 32.54 -16.65 -7.90
C CYS A 5 31.68 -15.37 -7.84
N TRP A 6 31.91 -14.49 -6.87
CA TRP A 6 31.43 -13.09 -6.96
C TRP A 6 32.63 -12.14 -6.99
N GLY A 7 33.33 -12.17 -8.12
CA GLY A 7 34.52 -11.38 -8.37
C GLY A 7 34.58 -10.84 -9.79
N LYS A 8 33.51 -10.20 -10.30
CA LYS A 8 33.55 -9.37 -11.52
C LYS A 8 32.60 -8.18 -11.41
N LYS A 9 33.13 -7.05 -10.96
CA LYS A 9 32.48 -5.71 -10.82
C LYS A 9 31.95 -5.08 -12.13
N LYS A 10 31.84 -5.84 -13.23
CA LYS A 10 31.38 -5.35 -14.55
C LYS A 10 30.08 -6.00 -15.07
N ARG A 11 29.39 -6.82 -14.27
CA ARG A 11 28.06 -7.36 -14.60
C ARG A 11 26.89 -6.75 -13.80
N LEU A 12 27.13 -5.63 -13.10
CA LEU A 12 26.05 -4.83 -12.49
C LEU A 12 25.38 -3.85 -13.46
N GLY A 13 25.97 -3.62 -14.65
CA GLY A 13 25.47 -2.65 -15.63
C GLY A 13 24.27 -3.09 -16.48
N VAL A 14 23.74 -4.31 -16.27
CA VAL A 14 22.60 -4.86 -17.05
C VAL A 14 21.37 -5.13 -16.17
N LEU A 15 21.52 -5.16 -14.83
CA LEU A 15 20.38 -5.30 -13.90
C LEU A 15 19.83 -3.94 -13.44
N VAL A 16 20.59 -2.86 -13.62
CA VAL A 16 20.17 -1.49 -13.35
C VAL A 16 20.12 -0.77 -14.69
N GLY A 17 19.07 -1.06 -15.46
CA GLY A 17 18.80 -0.39 -16.72
C GLY A 17 18.76 1.12 -16.52
N PHE A 18 19.78 1.81 -17.03
CA PHE A 18 19.73 3.20 -17.44
C PHE A 18 18.75 3.30 -18.61
N THR A 19 17.46 3.33 -18.29
CA THR A 19 16.41 3.83 -19.18
C THR A 19 15.44 4.60 -18.30
N GLU A 20 15.19 5.85 -18.67
CA GLU A 20 14.20 6.76 -18.08
C GLU A 20 12.80 6.13 -18.14
N ASN A 21 12.51 5.21 -17.22
CA ASN A 21 11.20 4.63 -17.05
C ASN A 21 10.57 5.20 -15.79
N ALA A 22 9.27 5.51 -15.88
CA ALA A 22 8.42 6.00 -14.79
C ALA A 22 8.55 5.19 -13.48
N HIS A 23 9.02 3.95 -13.56
CA HIS A 23 9.38 3.09 -12.42
C HIS A 23 10.42 3.69 -11.47
N ASN A 24 11.40 4.45 -11.96
CA ASN A 24 12.43 5.07 -11.10
C ASN A 24 11.94 6.33 -10.36
N ASN A 25 10.81 6.92 -10.78
CA ASN A 25 10.21 8.10 -10.13
C ASN A 25 9.31 7.75 -8.94
N ALA A 26 9.03 6.47 -8.68
CA ALA A 26 8.18 6.04 -7.56
C ALA A 26 8.79 6.33 -6.17
N ARG A 27 10.06 6.73 -6.09
CA ARG A 27 10.75 7.10 -4.83
C ARG A 27 10.66 8.60 -4.50
N LEU A 28 9.96 9.40 -5.33
CA LEU A 28 9.82 10.84 -5.13
C LEU A 28 8.45 11.18 -4.51
N ALA A 29 8.44 12.18 -3.63
CA ALA A 29 7.22 12.67 -3.02
C ALA A 29 6.20 13.11 -4.09
N PHE A 30 4.92 12.84 -3.86
CA PHE A 30 3.83 13.28 -4.73
C PHE A 30 3.84 14.81 -4.93
N ARG A 31 4.28 15.59 -3.91
CA ARG A 31 4.27 17.07 -3.89
C ARG A 31 5.54 17.74 -3.43
N SER A 32 5.76 18.93 -4.02
CA SER A 32 6.73 19.99 -3.75
C SER A 32 6.76 20.56 -2.32
N HIS A 33 7.91 20.90 -1.74
CA HIS A 33 7.92 22.14 -0.93
C HIS A 33 8.01 23.37 -1.86
N ASN A 34 8.55 23.21 -3.08
CA ASN A 34 8.61 24.26 -4.11
C ASN A 34 8.25 23.71 -5.51
N GLU A 35 7.16 24.21 -6.08
CA GLU A 35 6.58 23.81 -7.39
C GLU A 35 6.73 24.89 -8.48
N SER A 36 7.59 25.90 -8.25
CA SER A 36 7.89 26.96 -9.23
C SER A 36 8.44 26.41 -10.55
N GLU A 37 8.36 27.20 -11.63
CA GLU A 37 8.87 26.83 -12.96
C GLU A 37 10.36 26.49 -12.97
N ASP A 38 11.15 27.17 -12.13
CA ASP A 38 12.60 27.00 -12.04
C ASP A 38 13.05 25.83 -11.16
N SER A 39 12.11 25.05 -10.60
CA SER A 39 12.46 23.97 -9.68
C SER A 39 13.00 22.75 -10.45
N ILE A 40 14.21 22.31 -10.08
CA ILE A 40 14.91 21.14 -10.67
C ILE A 40 14.07 19.86 -10.59
N ASN A 41 13.10 19.80 -9.67
CA ASN A 41 12.29 18.62 -9.44
C ASN A 41 10.81 19.02 -9.27
N ARG A 42 10.09 19.25 -10.37
CA ARG A 42 8.64 19.56 -10.38
C ARG A 42 7.72 18.42 -9.89
N LYS A 43 8.29 17.32 -9.37
CA LYS A 43 7.65 16.17 -8.69
C LYS A 43 6.51 15.48 -9.47
N ASN A 44 6.04 14.37 -8.91
CA ASN A 44 5.27 13.36 -9.65
C ASN A 44 3.89 13.85 -10.09
N PHE A 45 3.20 14.69 -9.29
CA PHE A 45 1.87 15.18 -9.65
C PHE A 45 1.88 16.06 -10.90
N LEU A 46 2.74 17.07 -10.97
CA LEU A 46 2.82 17.94 -12.15
C LEU A 46 3.31 17.19 -13.39
N LYS A 47 4.24 16.24 -13.22
CA LYS A 47 4.70 15.37 -14.32
C LYS A 47 3.55 14.53 -14.88
N LEU A 48 2.75 13.91 -13.99
CA LEU A 48 1.58 13.13 -14.40
C LEU A 48 0.50 14.02 -15.03
N LEU A 49 0.23 15.18 -14.44
CA LEU A 49 -0.77 16.13 -14.95
C LEU A 49 -0.38 16.66 -16.34
N THR A 50 0.89 17.00 -16.54
CA THR A 50 1.43 17.41 -17.85
C THR A 50 1.37 16.26 -18.85
N PHE A 51 1.68 15.04 -18.43
CA PHE A 51 1.53 13.85 -19.27
C PHE A 51 0.07 13.66 -19.69
N LEU A 52 -0.88 13.75 -18.75
CA LEU A 52 -2.31 13.62 -19.05
C LEU A 52 -2.80 14.71 -20.00
N ALA A 53 -2.41 15.96 -19.79
CA ALA A 53 -2.74 17.07 -20.69
C ALA A 53 -2.23 16.82 -22.11
N LYS A 54 -0.99 16.33 -22.27
CA LYS A 54 -0.44 16.00 -23.60
C LYS A 54 -1.19 14.90 -24.35
N HIS A 55 -1.93 14.04 -23.64
CA HIS A 55 -2.62 12.87 -24.22
C HIS A 55 -4.14 12.98 -24.15
N ASN A 56 -4.69 14.07 -23.61
CA ASN A 56 -6.13 14.27 -23.48
C ASN A 56 -6.47 15.76 -23.68
N GLU A 57 -7.11 16.07 -24.79
CA GLU A 57 -7.44 17.44 -25.19
C GLU A 57 -8.35 18.17 -24.19
N GLU A 58 -9.25 17.43 -23.52
CA GLU A 58 -10.14 18.00 -22.50
C GLU A 58 -9.36 18.37 -21.24
N VAL A 59 -8.39 17.55 -20.84
CA VAL A 59 -7.47 17.87 -19.73
C VAL A 59 -6.54 19.02 -20.13
N ASP A 60 -6.07 19.06 -21.37
CA ASP A 60 -5.19 20.11 -21.89
C ASP A 60 -5.83 21.51 -21.86
N LYS A 61 -7.10 21.59 -22.27
CA LYS A 61 -7.92 22.83 -22.22
C LYS A 61 -8.00 23.41 -20.80
N VAL A 62 -8.08 22.52 -19.81
CA VAL A 62 -8.21 22.89 -18.40
C VAL A 62 -6.83 23.16 -17.78
N VAL A 63 -5.78 22.41 -18.12
CA VAL A 63 -4.49 22.47 -17.40
C VAL A 63 -3.47 23.42 -18.05
N LEU A 64 -3.31 23.43 -19.37
CA LEU A 64 -2.16 24.07 -20.04
C LEU A 64 -2.55 25.22 -20.99
N LYS A 65 -3.66 25.12 -21.73
CA LYS A 65 -3.91 26.03 -22.87
C LYS A 65 -4.58 27.36 -22.54
N SER A 66 -5.30 27.49 -21.43
CA SER A 66 -5.76 28.77 -20.86
C SER A 66 -6.60 28.46 -19.61
N PRO A 67 -5.98 28.25 -18.44
CA PRO A 67 -6.75 28.16 -17.21
C PRO A 67 -7.56 29.47 -17.08
N PRO A 68 -8.90 29.43 -16.87
CA PRO A 68 -9.59 30.64 -16.42
C PRO A 68 -8.80 31.17 -15.22
N LYS A 69 -8.59 32.49 -15.11
CA LYS A 69 -7.59 33.15 -14.22
C LYS A 69 -7.47 32.64 -12.76
N ASN A 70 -8.43 31.82 -12.31
CA ASN A 70 -8.54 31.21 -10.99
C ASN A 70 -8.35 29.68 -10.96
N LEU A 71 -7.84 29.03 -12.01
CA LEU A 71 -7.80 27.58 -12.06
C LEU A 71 -6.69 27.00 -11.16
N LYS A 72 -7.13 26.59 -9.99
CA LYS A 72 -6.35 26.13 -8.83
C LYS A 72 -6.09 24.61 -8.85
N VAL A 73 -6.02 23.94 -10.01
CA VAL A 73 -5.81 22.47 -10.06
C VAL A 73 -4.46 22.06 -9.43
N ILE A 74 -3.47 22.95 -9.53
CA ILE A 74 -2.17 22.81 -8.87
C ILE A 74 -2.26 23.20 -7.38
N ALA A 75 -3.31 23.90 -6.93
CA ALA A 75 -3.44 24.27 -5.53
C ALA A 75 -3.56 23.03 -4.63
N HIS A 76 -2.89 23.12 -3.49
CA HIS A 76 -2.74 22.01 -2.55
C HIS A 76 -4.08 21.38 -2.13
N GLY A 77 -5.14 22.17 -1.93
CA GLY A 77 -6.47 21.66 -1.59
C GLY A 77 -7.08 20.80 -2.69
N ILE A 78 -7.00 21.25 -3.94
CA ILE A 78 -7.57 20.55 -5.10
C ILE A 78 -6.79 19.26 -5.38
N GLN A 79 -5.46 19.32 -5.35
CA GLN A 79 -4.65 18.11 -5.47
C GLN A 79 -5.04 17.04 -4.41
N LYS A 80 -5.40 17.46 -3.18
CA LYS A 80 -5.78 16.50 -2.11
C LYS A 80 -7.13 15.87 -2.42
N GLN A 81 -8.06 16.65 -2.95
CA GLN A 81 -9.36 16.15 -3.40
C GLN A 81 -9.20 15.17 -4.55
N ILE A 82 -8.40 15.48 -5.56
CA ILE A 82 -8.14 14.58 -6.70
C ILE A 82 -7.59 13.23 -6.21
N VAL A 83 -6.57 13.25 -5.33
CA VAL A 83 -6.01 12.01 -4.76
C VAL A 83 -7.07 11.22 -3.99
N ARG A 84 -7.90 11.88 -3.18
CA ARG A 84 -8.98 11.22 -2.43
C ARG A 84 -10.03 10.62 -3.36
N CYS A 85 -10.45 11.33 -4.40
CA CYS A 85 -11.39 10.82 -5.40
C CYS A 85 -10.81 9.61 -6.15
N ALA A 86 -9.55 9.69 -6.58
CA ALA A 86 -8.88 8.58 -7.25
C ALA A 86 -8.73 7.36 -6.33
N ALA A 87 -8.37 7.57 -5.06
CA ALA A 87 -8.31 6.50 -4.06
C ALA A 87 -9.69 5.86 -3.83
N SER A 88 -10.74 6.67 -3.67
CA SER A 88 -12.11 6.17 -3.52
C SER A 88 -12.53 5.34 -4.73
N ALA A 89 -12.40 5.87 -5.94
CA ALA A 89 -12.77 5.17 -7.16
C ALA A 89 -11.96 3.86 -7.34
N THR A 90 -10.69 3.86 -6.95
CA THR A 90 -9.86 2.64 -6.99
C THR A 90 -10.38 1.59 -6.01
N ILE A 91 -10.73 1.99 -4.79
CA ILE A 91 -11.32 1.09 -3.78
C ILE A 91 -12.67 0.57 -4.28
N ASP A 92 -13.53 1.44 -4.81
CA ASP A 92 -14.85 1.05 -5.34
C ASP A 92 -14.70 0.01 -6.45
N MET A 93 -13.73 0.17 -7.35
CA MET A 93 -13.41 -0.84 -8.38
C MET A 93 -12.91 -2.17 -7.78
N ILE A 94 -12.08 -2.12 -6.73
CA ILE A 94 -11.61 -3.33 -6.04
C ILE A 94 -12.78 -4.05 -5.38
N LEU A 95 -13.67 -3.31 -4.72
CA LEU A 95 -14.84 -3.85 -4.04
C LEU A 95 -15.88 -4.38 -5.03
N ASP A 96 -16.06 -3.75 -6.19
CA ASP A 96 -16.90 -4.31 -7.26
C ASP A 96 -16.34 -5.62 -7.81
N ASP A 97 -15.01 -5.72 -7.99
CA ASP A 97 -14.35 -6.95 -8.46
C ASP A 97 -14.43 -8.08 -7.41
N LEU A 98 -14.43 -7.74 -6.12
CA LEU A 98 -14.65 -8.65 -5.00
C LEU A 98 -16.13 -9.07 -4.85
N GLY A 99 -17.07 -8.13 -5.04
CA GLY A 99 -18.49 -8.37 -4.85
C GLY A 99 -18.85 -8.86 -3.44
N HIS A 100 -19.55 -9.99 -3.36
CA HIS A 100 -19.95 -10.65 -2.11
C HIS A 100 -19.15 -11.92 -1.83
N ASP A 101 -18.05 -12.14 -2.56
CA ASP A 101 -17.23 -13.34 -2.43
C ASP A 101 -16.40 -13.35 -1.15
N LEU A 102 -15.80 -14.51 -0.90
CA LEU A 102 -14.93 -14.75 0.22
C LEU A 102 -13.55 -14.13 -0.02
N PHE A 103 -12.95 -13.58 1.04
CA PHE A 103 -11.66 -12.93 0.95
C PHE A 103 -10.79 -13.20 2.18
N SER A 104 -9.51 -12.88 2.05
CA SER A 104 -8.54 -12.84 3.14
C SER A 104 -7.99 -11.44 3.29
N VAL A 105 -7.58 -11.08 4.50
CA VAL A 105 -6.93 -9.81 4.79
C VAL A 105 -5.45 -10.03 5.09
N LEU A 106 -4.60 -9.14 4.57
CA LEU A 106 -3.21 -9.04 4.95
C LEU A 106 -3.02 -7.70 5.63
N VAL A 107 -2.40 -7.71 6.81
CA VAL A 107 -2.14 -6.48 7.57
C VAL A 107 -0.69 -6.42 7.99
N ASP A 108 -0.10 -5.25 7.79
CA ASP A 108 1.25 -4.93 8.23
C ASP A 108 1.22 -3.64 9.05
N GLU A 109 2.00 -3.63 10.12
CA GLU A 109 2.15 -2.46 10.99
C GLU A 109 3.45 -1.73 10.70
N SER A 110 3.39 -0.40 10.72
CA SER A 110 4.58 0.42 10.55
C SER A 110 4.48 1.72 11.34
N ARG A 111 5.63 2.33 11.58
CA ARG A 111 5.75 3.66 12.19
C ARG A 111 6.14 4.67 11.14
N ASP A 112 5.39 5.75 11.04
CA ASP A 112 5.75 6.84 10.13
C ASP A 112 6.87 7.72 10.70
N ILE A 113 7.38 8.63 9.86
CA ILE A 113 8.45 9.57 10.21
C ILE A 113 8.10 10.50 11.37
N SER A 114 6.81 10.66 11.68
CA SER A 114 6.30 11.43 12.81
C SER A 114 6.00 10.54 14.02
N THR A 115 6.54 9.31 14.03
CA THR A 115 6.37 8.28 15.07
C THR A 115 4.92 7.88 15.32
N LYS A 116 4.04 8.06 14.33
CA LYS A 116 2.66 7.60 14.41
C LYS A 116 2.55 6.19 13.87
N GLU A 117 1.81 5.37 14.60
CA GLU A 117 1.52 4.00 14.21
C GLU A 117 0.52 3.99 13.05
N GLN A 118 0.78 3.14 12.06
CA GLN A 118 -0.03 2.96 10.87
C GLN A 118 -0.19 1.48 10.56
N MET A 119 -1.30 1.16 9.94
CA MET A 119 -1.68 -0.19 9.57
C MET A 119 -2.01 -0.22 8.08
N ALA A 120 -1.20 -0.92 7.29
CA ALA A 120 -1.48 -1.16 5.89
C ALA A 120 -2.44 -2.36 5.77
N VAL A 121 -3.53 -2.20 5.03
CA VAL A 121 -4.54 -3.25 4.85
C VAL A 121 -4.65 -3.60 3.37
N MET A 122 -4.45 -4.88 3.08
CA MET A 122 -4.62 -5.46 1.75
C MET A 122 -5.68 -6.57 1.81
N SER A 123 -6.41 -6.75 0.71
CA SER A 123 -7.34 -7.86 0.52
C SER A 123 -6.80 -8.81 -0.54
N ARG A 124 -6.97 -10.11 -0.29
CA ARG A 124 -6.68 -11.18 -1.23
C ARG A 124 -7.95 -11.97 -1.50
N PHE A 125 -8.32 -12.07 -2.77
CA PHE A 125 -9.55 -12.72 -3.20
C PHE A 125 -9.42 -13.28 -4.61
N VAL A 126 -10.42 -14.06 -5.03
CA VAL A 126 -10.54 -14.53 -6.41
C VAL A 126 -11.43 -13.53 -7.15
N ASN A 127 -10.91 -12.90 -8.20
CA ASN A 127 -11.69 -11.93 -8.97
C ASN A 127 -12.71 -12.62 -9.89
N LYS A 128 -13.54 -11.81 -10.58
CA LYS A 128 -14.55 -12.29 -11.55
C LYS A 128 -13.98 -13.15 -12.70
N LYS A 129 -12.66 -13.14 -12.90
CA LYS A 129 -11.95 -13.96 -13.91
C LYS A 129 -11.41 -15.28 -13.35
N GLY A 130 -11.67 -15.59 -12.07
CA GLY A 130 -11.13 -16.78 -11.41
C GLY A 130 -9.65 -16.67 -11.03
N CYS A 131 -9.05 -15.48 -11.06
CA CYS A 131 -7.65 -15.27 -10.70
C CYS A 131 -7.53 -14.80 -9.24
N VAL A 132 -6.58 -15.39 -8.50
CA VAL A 132 -6.19 -14.87 -7.20
C VAL A 132 -5.50 -13.52 -7.38
N VAL A 133 -6.04 -12.48 -6.76
CA VAL A 133 -5.50 -11.12 -6.79
C VAL A 133 -5.31 -10.58 -5.38
N GLU A 134 -4.29 -9.74 -5.22
CA GLU A 134 -4.04 -8.97 -4.01
C GLU A 134 -4.21 -7.49 -4.34
N ARG A 135 -4.98 -6.79 -3.51
CA ARG A 135 -5.36 -5.40 -3.71
C ARG A 135 -5.20 -4.62 -2.42
N PHE A 136 -4.44 -3.53 -2.49
CA PHE A 136 -4.31 -2.60 -1.40
C PHE A 136 -5.63 -1.86 -1.19
N LEU A 137 -6.17 -1.91 0.04
CA LEU A 137 -7.40 -1.22 0.39
C LEU A 137 -7.08 0.18 0.92
N CYS A 138 -6.30 0.27 2.00
CA CYS A 138 -5.89 1.57 2.52
C CYS A 138 -4.77 1.48 3.56
N LEU A 139 -4.31 2.66 3.99
CA LEU A 139 -3.45 2.88 5.13
C LEU A 139 -4.30 3.49 6.24
N VAL A 140 -4.38 2.84 7.39
CA VAL A 140 -5.14 3.29 8.55
C VAL A 140 -4.19 3.85 9.61
N TYR A 141 -4.45 5.06 10.08
CA TYR A 141 -3.76 5.58 11.26
C TYR A 141 -4.39 4.97 12.51
N VAL A 142 -3.55 4.40 13.37
CA VAL A 142 -3.98 3.84 14.66
C VAL A 142 -3.29 4.58 15.79
N SER A 143 -3.97 4.69 16.93
CA SER A 143 -3.41 5.39 18.10
C SER A 143 -2.29 4.57 18.77
N ASN A 144 -2.37 3.25 18.67
CA ASN A 144 -1.39 2.29 19.14
C ASN A 144 -1.55 0.97 18.35
N THR A 145 -0.60 0.06 18.54
CA THR A 145 -0.55 -1.26 17.90
C THR A 145 -1.06 -2.39 18.79
N THR A 146 -1.97 -2.10 19.73
CA THR A 146 -2.61 -3.17 20.51
C THR A 146 -3.59 -3.94 19.64
N ALA A 147 -3.71 -5.25 19.89
CA ALA A 147 -4.62 -6.13 19.16
C ALA A 147 -6.07 -5.59 19.07
N LEU A 148 -6.55 -4.96 20.15
CA LEU A 148 -7.89 -4.38 20.20
C LEU A 148 -8.01 -3.17 19.25
N SER A 149 -7.08 -2.22 19.32
CA SER A 149 -7.09 -1.04 18.44
C SER A 149 -6.97 -1.41 16.97
N LEU A 150 -6.19 -2.44 16.65
CA LEU A 150 -6.07 -2.96 15.28
C LEU A 150 -7.38 -3.62 14.82
N LYS A 151 -8.02 -4.43 15.67
CA LYS A 151 -9.32 -5.03 15.37
C LYS A 151 -10.40 -3.98 15.14
N GLU A 152 -10.45 -2.95 15.98
CA GLU A 152 -11.39 -1.83 15.83
C GLU A 152 -11.17 -1.09 14.51
N ALA A 153 -9.91 -0.90 14.12
CA ALA A 153 -9.56 -0.28 12.85
C ALA A 153 -10.01 -1.15 11.65
N ILE A 154 -9.80 -2.47 11.70
CA ILE A 154 -10.29 -3.41 10.67
C ILE A 154 -11.82 -3.42 10.62
N ASN A 155 -12.51 -3.49 11.76
CA ASN A 155 -13.97 -3.49 11.82
C ASN A 155 -14.57 -2.17 11.29
N SER A 156 -13.91 -1.04 11.57
CA SER A 156 -14.29 0.27 11.04
C SER A 156 -14.10 0.34 9.53
N LEU A 157 -13.02 -0.25 9.01
CA LEU A 157 -12.78 -0.39 7.57
C LEU A 157 -13.86 -1.24 6.90
N PHE A 158 -14.17 -2.39 7.48
CA PHE A 158 -15.17 -3.32 6.94
C PHE A 158 -16.55 -2.66 6.91
N THR A 159 -16.96 -2.03 8.00
CA THR A 159 -18.21 -1.26 8.08
C THR A 159 -18.26 -0.17 7.01
N ARG A 160 -17.18 0.60 6.83
CA ARG A 160 -17.13 1.70 5.84
C ARG A 160 -17.32 1.21 4.41
N HIS A 161 -16.82 0.02 4.10
CA HIS A 161 -16.85 -0.55 2.75
C HIS A 161 -17.90 -1.66 2.59
N ASN A 162 -18.81 -1.78 3.56
CA ASN A 162 -19.87 -2.80 3.57
C ASN A 162 -19.34 -4.23 3.39
N LEU A 163 -18.16 -4.52 3.95
CA LEU A 163 -17.59 -5.85 4.02
C LEU A 163 -18.02 -6.53 5.31
N SER A 164 -18.27 -7.83 5.25
CA SER A 164 -18.64 -8.62 6.42
C SER A 164 -17.46 -9.45 6.93
N VAL A 165 -17.26 -9.44 8.25
CA VAL A 165 -16.33 -10.35 8.93
C VAL A 165 -16.70 -11.81 8.63
N SER A 166 -17.98 -12.13 8.43
CA SER A 166 -18.43 -13.50 8.10
C SER A 166 -17.90 -14.03 6.76
N SER A 167 -17.55 -13.13 5.83
CA SER A 167 -16.98 -13.48 4.52
C SER A 167 -15.45 -13.61 4.56
N LEU A 168 -14.82 -13.26 5.68
CA LEU A 168 -13.39 -13.41 5.89
C LEU A 168 -13.02 -14.90 6.03
N ARG A 169 -12.01 -15.36 5.29
CA ARG A 169 -11.52 -16.74 5.33
C ARG A 169 -10.04 -16.85 5.68
N GLY A 170 -9.30 -15.76 5.60
CA GLY A 170 -7.90 -15.74 5.98
C GLY A 170 -7.47 -14.41 6.58
N GLN A 171 -6.46 -14.49 7.43
CA GLN A 171 -5.79 -13.35 8.04
C GLN A 171 -4.28 -13.61 8.03
N ASP A 172 -3.50 -12.70 7.45
CA ASP A 172 -2.04 -12.84 7.29
C ASP A 172 -1.31 -11.65 7.89
N TYR A 173 -0.59 -11.90 8.99
CA TYR A 173 0.13 -10.91 9.79
C TYR A 173 1.48 -11.47 10.26
N ASP A 174 2.34 -10.61 10.82
CA ASP A 174 3.57 -11.03 11.47
C ASP A 174 3.33 -11.83 12.78
N GLY A 175 4.43 -12.25 13.40
CA GLY A 175 4.45 -13.05 14.62
C GLY A 175 4.50 -12.23 15.91
N ALA A 176 4.27 -10.91 15.84
CA ALA A 176 4.26 -10.07 17.03
C ALA A 176 3.15 -10.51 17.99
N SER A 177 3.37 -10.35 19.29
CA SER A 177 2.41 -10.79 20.31
C SER A 177 1.01 -10.16 20.14
N ASN A 178 0.96 -8.90 19.71
CA ASN A 178 -0.28 -8.19 19.42
C ASN A 178 -0.98 -8.70 18.15
N MET A 179 -0.25 -9.33 17.23
CA MET A 179 -0.80 -9.90 16.00
C MET A 179 -1.19 -11.37 16.17
N SER A 180 -0.24 -12.22 16.54
CA SER A 180 -0.37 -13.68 16.52
C SER A 180 -0.57 -14.31 17.91
N GLY A 181 -0.65 -13.51 18.98
CA GLY A 181 -0.79 -13.98 20.35
C GLY A 181 -2.03 -14.86 20.58
N GLU A 182 -1.88 -15.92 21.35
CA GLU A 182 -2.88 -16.99 21.54
C GLU A 182 -4.19 -16.52 22.19
N PHE A 183 -4.12 -15.61 23.17
CA PHE A 183 -5.31 -15.19 23.92
C PHE A 183 -5.81 -13.80 23.51
N ASN A 184 -4.86 -12.88 23.35
CA ASN A 184 -5.11 -11.44 23.16
C ASN A 184 -4.46 -10.88 21.88
N GLY A 185 -3.96 -11.73 20.98
CA GLY A 185 -3.50 -11.28 19.67
C GLY A 185 -4.68 -11.05 18.71
N LEU A 186 -4.46 -10.19 17.71
CA LEU A 186 -5.44 -9.86 16.68
C LEU A 186 -6.02 -11.12 16.02
N LYS A 187 -5.15 -12.08 15.69
CA LYS A 187 -5.49 -13.43 15.23
C LYS A 187 -6.64 -14.03 16.04
N SER A 188 -6.44 -14.07 17.36
CA SER A 188 -7.30 -14.79 18.29
C SER A 188 -8.61 -14.04 18.51
N LEU A 189 -8.57 -12.70 18.48
CA LEU A 189 -9.76 -11.88 18.55
C LEU A 189 -10.64 -12.02 17.30
N ILE A 190 -10.06 -12.08 16.11
CA ILE A 190 -10.80 -12.30 14.85
C ILE A 190 -11.33 -13.74 14.79
N MET A 191 -10.54 -14.75 15.17
CA MET A 191 -11.00 -16.15 15.16
C MET A 191 -12.13 -16.43 16.15
N LYS A 192 -12.18 -15.72 17.27
CA LYS A 192 -13.32 -15.78 18.21
C LYS A 192 -14.63 -15.31 17.57
N GLU A 193 -14.56 -14.34 16.66
CA GLU A 193 -15.72 -13.78 15.95
C GLU A 193 -16.08 -14.59 14.70
N ASN A 194 -15.06 -15.05 13.96
CA ASN A 194 -15.20 -15.91 12.80
C ASN A 194 -14.16 -17.04 12.83
N PRO A 195 -14.54 -18.24 13.30
CA PRO A 195 -13.64 -19.40 13.37
C PRO A 195 -13.08 -19.87 12.02
N CYS A 196 -13.68 -19.45 10.90
CA CYS A 196 -13.22 -19.78 9.56
C CYS A 196 -12.17 -18.80 9.01
N ALA A 197 -11.83 -17.73 9.72
CA ALA A 197 -10.79 -16.78 9.33
C ALA A 197 -9.40 -17.31 9.76
N PHE A 198 -8.84 -18.22 8.96
CA PHE A 198 -7.61 -18.91 9.30
C PHE A 198 -6.39 -17.98 9.30
N TYR A 199 -5.56 -18.11 10.32
CA TYR A 199 -4.32 -17.36 10.41
C TYR A 199 -3.18 -18.01 9.64
N VAL A 200 -2.50 -17.17 8.85
CA VAL A 200 -1.25 -17.47 8.18
C VAL A 200 -0.20 -16.53 8.73
N HIS A 201 0.97 -17.06 9.08
CA HIS A 201 2.09 -16.25 9.53
C HIS A 201 2.86 -15.73 8.33
N CYS A 202 3.17 -14.44 8.32
CA CYS A 202 3.86 -13.80 7.21
C CYS A 202 5.23 -14.46 6.92
N PHE A 203 5.35 -15.12 5.76
CA PHE A 203 6.58 -15.81 5.36
C PHE A 203 7.79 -14.87 5.24
N ALA A 204 7.59 -13.62 4.82
CA ALA A 204 8.67 -12.65 4.71
C ALA A 204 9.28 -12.34 6.09
N HIS A 205 8.43 -12.14 7.10
CA HIS A 205 8.85 -11.94 8.48
C HIS A 205 9.53 -13.19 9.06
N GLN A 206 9.03 -14.40 8.75
CA GLN A 206 9.69 -15.64 9.14
C GLN A 206 11.10 -15.77 8.57
N LEU A 207 11.25 -15.54 7.27
CA LEU A 207 12.54 -15.62 6.61
C LEU A 207 13.53 -14.61 7.18
N GLN A 208 13.09 -13.37 7.36
CA GLN A 208 13.92 -12.32 7.94
C GLN A 208 14.34 -12.67 9.38
N SER A 209 13.42 -13.21 10.18
CA SER A 209 13.71 -13.60 11.56
C SER A 209 14.71 -14.76 11.63
N ALA A 210 14.54 -15.77 10.77
CA ALA A 210 15.48 -16.89 10.67
C ALA A 210 16.88 -16.41 10.24
N LEU A 211 16.96 -15.50 9.26
CA LEU A 211 18.23 -14.94 8.80
C LEU A 211 18.93 -14.15 9.91
N ILE A 212 18.21 -13.29 10.64
CA ILE A 212 18.74 -12.54 11.79
C ILE A 212 19.23 -13.47 12.89
N ALA A 213 18.50 -14.57 13.16
CA ALA A 213 18.91 -15.54 14.16
C ALA A 213 20.25 -16.18 13.79
N VAL A 214 20.40 -16.66 12.55
CA VAL A 214 21.64 -17.30 12.06
C VAL A 214 22.82 -16.34 12.09
N THR A 215 22.65 -15.08 11.68
CA THR A 215 23.77 -14.11 11.67
C THR A 215 24.26 -13.71 13.06
N LYS A 216 23.39 -13.76 14.08
CA LYS A 216 23.78 -13.53 15.48
C LYS A 216 24.69 -14.61 16.06
N TYR A 217 24.67 -15.84 15.51
CA TYR A 217 25.57 -16.92 15.93
C TYR A 217 26.93 -16.90 15.24
N HIS A 218 27.13 -16.03 14.25
CA HIS A 218 28.35 -15.92 13.46
C HIS A 218 29.12 -14.60 13.66
N ASN A 219 28.81 -13.87 14.73
CA ASN A 219 29.59 -12.75 15.27
C ASN A 219 30.02 -13.08 16.70
#